data_AF-A0A7G9P306-F1
#
_entry.id   AF-A0A7G9P306-F1
#
_cell.length_a   1.000
_cell.length_b   1.000
_cell.length_c   1.000
_cell.angle_alpha   90.00
_cell.angle_beta   90.00
_cell.angle_gamma   90.00
#
_symmetry.space_group_name_H-M   'P 1'
#
loop_
_entity.id
_entity.type
_entity.pdbx_description
1 polymer ?
#
loop_
_entity_poly.entity_id
_entity_poly.type
_entity_poly.pdbx_seq_one_letter_code
_entity_poly.pdbx_strand_id
1 'polypeptide(L)'
;MTSKKAMLSLAVWTLVVTTLGGCDLFPKRIEQPRQYASPYPAPKLWAVAPFRNESGTSIVDPARFADHVTQQIQQTPGITIVPVNRVIAAMDAMDMTAVTSLDTAMKLMGALQVDGLLVGTITAWDPYEPPKIGAIMQLYARQLPGGGTALDSRQLTLAGTDPALPGLTAYRQPIATASGHFDAANGAVLQRLTNYARGRAPDDSAAGWRRYLINMDLYSEFVSHELMRRLFAAEWERLHAGVKPESANTGSDRPN
;
A
#
# COMPACT_ATOMS: atom_id res chain seq x y z
N MET A 1 26.58 -4.14 73.53
CA MET A 1 27.26 -3.72 72.27
C MET A 1 26.73 -4.42 70.99
N THR A 2 25.56 -5.07 71.02
CA THR A 2 25.03 -5.89 69.90
C THR A 2 23.92 -5.23 69.07
N SER A 3 23.20 -4.24 69.62
CA SER A 3 22.03 -3.64 68.96
C SER A 3 22.38 -2.64 67.83
N LYS A 4 23.46 -1.84 67.98
CA LYS A 4 23.87 -0.85 66.96
C LYS A 4 24.37 -1.48 65.66
N LYS A 5 25.01 -2.67 65.74
CA LYS A 5 25.50 -3.40 64.56
C LYS A 5 24.36 -4.03 63.76
N ALA A 6 23.30 -4.51 64.43
CA ALA A 6 22.12 -5.08 63.79
C ALA A 6 21.25 -4.02 63.07
N MET A 7 21.14 -2.81 63.64
CA MET A 7 20.46 -1.69 62.98
C MET A 7 21.23 -1.18 61.76
N LEU A 8 22.56 -1.14 61.81
CA LEU A 8 23.39 -0.69 60.69
C LEU A 8 23.35 -1.69 59.51
N SER A 9 23.34 -3.00 59.79
CA SER A 9 23.26 -4.02 58.74
C SER A 9 21.90 -4.04 58.04
N LEU A 10 20.79 -3.77 58.76
CA LEU A 10 19.46 -3.72 58.16
C LEU A 10 19.30 -2.49 57.24
N ALA A 11 19.85 -1.33 57.64
CA ALA A 11 19.82 -0.12 56.82
C ALA A 11 20.64 -0.26 55.52
N VAL A 12 21.80 -0.94 55.59
CA VAL A 12 22.64 -1.19 54.40
C VAL A 12 21.94 -2.16 53.43
N TRP A 13 21.28 -3.20 53.92
CA TRP A 13 20.51 -4.11 53.05
C TRP A 13 19.32 -3.42 52.38
N THR A 14 18.64 -2.51 53.07
CA THR A 14 17.49 -1.77 52.50
C THR A 14 17.92 -0.79 51.41
N LEU A 15 19.12 -0.19 51.54
CA LEU A 15 19.70 0.73 50.54
C LEU A 15 20.24 -0.01 49.30
N VAL A 16 20.76 -1.23 49.48
CA VAL A 16 21.21 -2.08 48.35
C VAL A 16 20.01 -2.60 47.55
N VAL A 17 18.93 -3.02 48.21
CA VAL A 17 17.72 -3.52 47.51
C VAL A 17 17.01 -2.41 46.70
N THR A 18 17.09 -1.15 47.11
CA THR A 18 16.49 -0.02 46.38
C THR A 18 17.34 0.47 45.20
N THR A 19 18.65 0.20 45.16
CA THR A 19 19.54 0.63 44.08
C THR A 19 19.65 -0.40 42.93
N LEU A 20 19.21 -1.63 43.14
CA LEU A 20 19.19 -2.69 42.12
C LEU A 20 17.90 -2.71 41.26
N GLY A 21 16.92 -1.84 41.52
CA GLY A 21 15.64 -1.81 40.82
C GLY A 21 15.54 -0.81 39.65
N GLY A 22 16.63 -0.17 39.23
CA GLY A 22 16.57 0.99 38.33
C GLY A 22 17.50 0.91 37.14
N CYS A 23 17.14 0.14 36.11
CA CYS A 23 17.42 0.37 34.68
C CYS A 23 16.53 -0.62 33.90
N ASP A 24 15.79 -0.15 32.89
CA ASP A 24 14.91 -0.93 31.98
C ASP A 24 13.49 -1.36 32.43
N LEU A 25 12.89 -0.73 33.44
CA LEU A 25 11.49 -1.04 33.83
C LEU A 25 10.39 -0.56 32.87
N PHE A 26 10.73 0.15 31.79
CA PHE A 26 9.75 0.48 30.74
C PHE A 26 10.15 -0.25 29.46
N PRO A 27 9.52 -1.39 29.12
CA PRO A 27 9.75 -2.02 27.83
C PRO A 27 9.43 -1.00 26.75
N LYS A 28 10.43 -0.68 25.93
CA LYS A 28 10.32 0.19 24.76
C LYS A 28 9.13 -0.32 23.95
N ARG A 29 8.03 0.45 23.94
CA ARG A 29 6.77 0.02 23.33
C ARG A 29 7.00 -0.08 21.83
N ILE A 30 7.21 -1.32 21.36
CA ILE A 30 7.29 -1.62 19.93
C ILE A 30 5.89 -1.36 19.35
N GLU A 31 5.71 -0.19 18.73
CA GLU A 31 4.49 0.14 18.01
C GLU A 31 4.48 -0.65 16.71
N GLN A 32 3.46 -1.49 16.49
CA GLN A 32 3.38 -2.25 15.25
C GLN A 32 3.10 -1.30 14.08
N PRO A 33 3.83 -1.43 12.97
CA PRO A 33 3.54 -0.67 11.77
C PRO A 33 2.11 -0.95 11.30
N ARG A 34 1.36 0.09 10.90
CA ARG A 34 0.03 -0.10 10.30
C ARG A 34 0.17 -0.93 9.01
N GLN A 35 -0.51 -2.07 8.99
CA GLN A 35 -0.65 -2.94 7.83
C GLN A 35 -2.00 -2.71 7.16
N TYR A 36 -2.06 -2.90 5.84
CA TYR A 36 -3.29 -2.84 5.09
C TYR A 36 -3.95 -4.21 5.03
N ALA A 37 -5.28 -4.25 5.06
CA ALA A 37 -6.03 -5.46 4.74
C ALA A 37 -6.28 -5.52 3.23
N SER A 38 -6.11 -6.71 2.64
CA SER A 38 -6.47 -6.92 1.23
C SER A 38 -7.96 -6.59 1.01
N PRO A 39 -8.30 -5.88 -0.08
CA PRO A 39 -9.69 -5.63 -0.46
C PRO A 39 -10.42 -6.89 -0.95
N TYR A 40 -9.71 -8.00 -1.18
CA TYR A 40 -10.28 -9.21 -1.77
C TYR A 40 -10.61 -10.28 -0.72
N PRO A 41 -11.72 -11.01 -0.89
CA PRO A 41 -12.09 -12.13 -0.01
C PRO A 41 -11.23 -13.38 -0.23
N ALA A 42 -10.57 -13.50 -1.38
CA ALA A 42 -9.71 -14.63 -1.74
C ALA A 42 -8.30 -14.14 -2.08
N PRO A 43 -7.26 -14.95 -1.83
CA PRO A 43 -5.89 -14.61 -2.19
C PRO A 43 -5.74 -14.25 -3.68
N LYS A 44 -4.97 -13.19 -3.97
CA LYS A 44 -4.67 -12.75 -5.35
C LYS A 44 -3.18 -12.78 -5.61
N LEU A 45 -2.80 -13.15 -6.84
CA LEU A 45 -1.41 -13.07 -7.30
C LEU A 45 -1.23 -11.82 -8.17
N TRP A 46 -0.41 -10.88 -7.74
CA TRP A 46 -0.14 -9.63 -8.43
C TRP A 46 1.30 -9.58 -8.98
N ALA A 47 1.56 -8.65 -9.89
CA ALA A 47 2.89 -8.26 -10.34
C ALA A 47 3.03 -6.73 -10.34
N VAL A 48 4.25 -6.22 -10.17
CA VAL A 48 4.57 -4.80 -10.34
C VAL A 48 5.51 -4.66 -11.54
N ALA A 49 5.07 -3.91 -12.55
CA ALA A 49 5.95 -3.53 -13.65
C ALA A 49 6.92 -2.43 -13.19
N PRO A 50 8.14 -2.38 -13.75
CA PRO A 50 9.03 -1.24 -13.56
C PRO A 50 8.30 0.06 -13.87
N PHE A 51 8.48 1.07 -13.01
CA PHE A 51 7.83 2.35 -13.23
C PHE A 51 8.41 3.02 -14.48
N ARG A 52 7.63 3.90 -15.11
CA ARG A 52 8.16 4.80 -16.14
C ARG A 52 8.68 6.07 -15.48
N ASN A 53 9.73 6.64 -16.05
CA ASN A 53 10.27 7.91 -15.60
C ASN A 53 9.80 9.03 -16.54
N GLU A 54 8.92 9.88 -16.02
CA GLU A 54 8.39 11.09 -16.67
C GLU A 54 8.72 12.34 -15.83
N SER A 55 9.67 12.23 -14.89
CA SER A 55 10.06 13.30 -13.97
C SER A 55 10.93 14.39 -14.59
N GLY A 56 11.45 14.15 -15.79
CA GLY A 56 12.42 15.02 -16.45
C GLY A 56 13.86 14.88 -15.95
N THR A 57 14.14 13.95 -15.03
CA THR A 57 15.49 13.71 -14.48
C THR A 57 15.98 12.29 -14.80
N SER A 58 17.28 12.08 -14.95
CA SER A 58 17.86 10.74 -15.22
C SER A 58 18.33 9.98 -13.99
N ILE A 59 18.28 10.61 -12.81
CA ILE A 59 18.78 10.04 -11.55
C ILE A 59 17.81 9.03 -10.92
N VAL A 60 16.57 8.98 -11.40
CA VAL A 60 15.53 8.08 -10.89
C VAL A 60 15.81 6.67 -11.35
N ASP A 61 15.81 5.73 -10.41
CA ASP A 61 15.78 4.30 -10.69
C ASP A 61 14.32 3.78 -10.58
N PRO A 62 13.64 3.53 -11.71
CA PRO A 62 12.24 3.15 -11.67
C PRO A 62 12.01 1.70 -11.23
N ALA A 63 13.00 0.82 -11.39
CA ALA A 63 12.93 -0.55 -10.92
C ALA A 63 13.01 -0.57 -9.40
N ARG A 64 13.91 0.23 -8.82
CA ARG A 64 14.01 0.40 -7.36
C ARG A 64 12.73 0.98 -6.74
N PHE A 65 12.07 1.93 -7.42
CA PHE A 65 10.76 2.41 -6.96
C PHE A 65 9.68 1.31 -7.02
N ALA A 66 9.69 0.49 -8.07
CA ALA A 66 8.79 -0.67 -8.17
C ALA A 66 9.06 -1.73 -7.07
N ASP A 67 10.32 -1.89 -6.65
CA ASP A 67 10.69 -2.76 -5.53
C ASP A 67 10.11 -2.24 -4.21
N HIS A 68 10.17 -0.93 -3.96
CA HIS A 68 9.51 -0.33 -2.78
C HIS A 68 8.01 -0.60 -2.77
N VAL A 69 7.33 -0.44 -3.91
CA VAL A 69 5.90 -0.78 -4.05
C VAL A 69 5.66 -2.27 -3.77
N THR A 70 6.51 -3.14 -4.32
CA THR A 70 6.46 -4.59 -4.08
C THR A 70 6.58 -4.91 -2.59
N GLN A 71 7.52 -4.28 -1.87
CA GLN A 71 7.69 -4.45 -0.43
C GLN A 71 6.46 -4.01 0.38
N GLN A 72 5.78 -2.94 -0.03
CA GLN A 72 4.53 -2.52 0.63
C GLN A 72 3.38 -3.52 0.41
N ILE A 73 3.30 -4.13 -0.77
CA ILE A 73 2.29 -5.15 -1.08
C ILE A 73 2.56 -6.44 -0.31
N GLN A 74 3.83 -6.85 -0.15
CA GLN A 74 4.21 -8.03 0.64
C GLN A 74 3.75 -7.93 2.10
N GLN A 75 3.59 -6.72 2.64
CA GLN A 75 3.08 -6.48 3.99
C GLN A 75 1.54 -6.60 4.07
N THR A 76 0.84 -6.81 2.96
CA THR A 76 -0.62 -6.91 2.89
C THR A 76 -1.07 -8.38 2.82
N PRO A 77 -1.68 -8.93 3.87
CA PRO A 77 -2.18 -10.30 3.84
C PRO A 77 -3.25 -10.50 2.76
N GLY A 78 -3.19 -11.62 2.05
CA GLY A 78 -4.15 -11.95 0.99
C GLY A 78 -3.74 -11.51 -0.41
N ILE A 79 -2.57 -10.89 -0.58
CA ILE A 79 -1.98 -10.61 -1.90
C ILE A 79 -0.56 -11.18 -1.95
N THR A 80 -0.35 -12.12 -2.86
CA THR A 80 0.98 -12.64 -3.21
C THR A 80 1.51 -11.81 -4.36
N ILE A 81 2.80 -11.46 -4.34
CA ILE A 81 3.41 -10.62 -5.39
C ILE A 81 4.55 -11.34 -6.10
N VAL A 82 4.62 -11.16 -7.42
CA VAL A 82 5.74 -11.54 -8.26
C VAL A 82 6.84 -10.48 -8.17
N PRO A 83 8.11 -10.85 -7.89
CA PRO A 83 9.23 -9.89 -7.82
C PRO A 83 9.45 -9.15 -9.14
N VAL A 84 9.88 -7.89 -9.07
CA VAL A 84 10.08 -7.00 -10.22
C VAL A 84 11.05 -7.60 -11.24
N ASN A 85 12.15 -8.21 -10.79
CA ASN A 85 13.11 -8.87 -11.68
C ASN A 85 12.50 -9.98 -12.55
N ARG A 86 11.48 -10.70 -12.04
CA ARG A 86 10.76 -11.71 -12.84
C ARG A 86 9.83 -11.06 -13.86
N VAL A 87 9.28 -9.89 -13.54
CA VAL A 87 8.48 -9.10 -14.48
C VAL A 87 9.36 -8.54 -15.60
N ILE A 88 10.53 -7.99 -15.26
CA ILE A 88 11.54 -7.51 -16.23
C ILE A 88 11.94 -8.65 -17.17
N ALA A 89 12.31 -9.82 -16.64
CA ALA A 89 12.69 -10.96 -17.48
C ALA A 89 11.56 -11.41 -18.43
N ALA A 90 10.30 -11.35 -17.99
CA ALA A 90 9.16 -11.65 -18.85
C ALA A 90 8.93 -10.57 -19.92
N MET A 91 9.14 -9.29 -19.57
CA MET A 91 9.09 -8.17 -20.51
C MET A 91 10.18 -8.31 -21.59
N ASP A 92 11.42 -8.60 -21.20
CA ASP A 92 12.55 -8.82 -22.09
C ASP A 92 12.29 -10.00 -23.05
N ALA A 93 11.74 -11.11 -22.53
CA ALA A 93 11.39 -12.28 -23.34
C ALA A 93 10.30 -12.01 -24.39
N MET A 94 9.51 -10.95 -24.22
CA MET A 94 8.46 -10.52 -25.15
C MET A 94 8.87 -9.29 -25.99
N ASP A 95 10.14 -8.87 -25.92
CA ASP A 95 10.64 -7.64 -26.54
C ASP A 95 9.80 -6.40 -26.15
N MET A 96 9.33 -6.38 -24.90
CA MET A 96 8.45 -5.35 -24.36
C MET A 96 9.25 -4.35 -23.52
N THR A 97 9.47 -3.16 -24.05
CA THR A 97 10.23 -2.11 -23.35
C THR A 97 9.42 -1.37 -22.28
N ALA A 98 8.10 -1.26 -22.48
CA ALA A 98 7.22 -0.56 -21.56
C ALA A 98 5.78 -1.06 -21.65
N VAL A 99 5.06 -0.97 -20.53
CA VAL A 99 3.62 -1.22 -20.48
C VAL A 99 2.89 0.11 -20.67
N THR A 100 2.49 0.40 -21.90
CA THR A 100 1.88 1.70 -22.28
C THR A 100 0.39 1.62 -22.57
N SER A 101 -0.13 0.41 -22.77
CA SER A 101 -1.52 0.16 -23.13
C SER A 101 -2.10 -1.00 -22.33
N LEU A 102 -3.43 -1.05 -22.24
CA LEU A 102 -4.09 -2.20 -21.65
C LEU A 102 -3.74 -3.51 -22.37
N ASP A 103 -3.64 -3.49 -23.70
CA ASP A 103 -3.34 -4.70 -24.48
C ASP A 103 -1.97 -5.27 -24.08
N THR A 104 -0.95 -4.42 -23.95
CA THR A 104 0.38 -4.81 -23.46
C THR A 104 0.33 -5.31 -22.01
N ALA A 105 -0.47 -4.66 -21.15
CA ALA A 105 -0.65 -5.08 -19.76
C ALA A 105 -1.29 -6.48 -19.67
N MET A 106 -2.34 -6.74 -20.43
CA MET A 106 -3.05 -8.03 -20.44
C MET A 106 -2.18 -9.15 -21.02
N LYS A 107 -1.37 -8.87 -22.05
CA LYS A 107 -0.38 -9.82 -22.59
C LYS A 107 0.65 -10.21 -21.54
N LEU A 108 1.24 -9.22 -20.85
CA LEU A 108 2.21 -9.46 -19.78
C LEU A 108 1.58 -10.22 -18.60
N MET A 109 0.36 -9.87 -18.21
CA MET A 109 -0.39 -10.61 -17.18
C MET A 109 -0.65 -12.06 -17.60
N GLY A 110 -0.96 -12.30 -18.87
CA GLY A 110 -1.13 -13.64 -19.44
C GLY A 110 0.16 -14.46 -19.36
N ALA A 111 1.30 -13.88 -19.74
CA ALA A 111 2.61 -14.52 -19.70
C ALA A 111 3.05 -14.84 -18.25
N LEU A 112 2.80 -13.93 -17.31
CA LEU A 112 3.14 -14.09 -15.89
C LEU A 112 2.12 -14.92 -15.10
N GLN A 113 0.95 -15.20 -15.68
CA GLN A 113 -0.19 -15.87 -15.04
C GLN A 113 -0.63 -15.20 -13.72
N VAL A 114 -0.68 -13.87 -13.71
CA VAL A 114 -1.08 -13.07 -12.54
C VAL A 114 -2.52 -12.57 -12.66
N ASP A 115 -3.18 -12.38 -11.52
CA ASP A 115 -4.52 -11.82 -11.40
C ASP A 115 -4.53 -10.30 -11.59
N GLY A 116 -3.43 -9.62 -11.22
CA GLY A 116 -3.28 -8.18 -11.31
C GLY A 116 -1.87 -7.72 -11.66
N LEU A 117 -1.78 -6.58 -12.34
CA LEU A 117 -0.55 -5.91 -12.71
C LEU A 117 -0.63 -4.43 -12.31
N LEU A 118 0.33 -3.99 -11.52
CA LEU A 118 0.55 -2.59 -11.21
C LEU A 118 1.49 -1.97 -12.23
N VAL A 119 1.03 -0.87 -12.81
CA VAL A 119 1.82 -0.05 -13.74
C VAL A 119 1.81 1.36 -13.21
N GLY A 120 2.96 2.01 -13.24
CA GLY A 120 3.06 3.38 -12.74
C GLY A 120 4.09 4.21 -13.47
N THR A 121 4.02 5.51 -13.21
CA THR A 121 4.94 6.51 -13.73
C THR A 121 5.34 7.46 -12.60
N ILE A 122 6.59 7.89 -12.59
CA ILE A 122 7.16 8.88 -11.69
C ILE A 122 7.18 10.20 -12.46
N THR A 123 6.36 11.16 -12.05
CA THR A 123 6.10 12.42 -12.76
C THR A 123 6.86 13.61 -12.18
N ALA A 124 7.40 13.51 -10.98
CA ALA A 124 8.30 14.51 -10.41
C ALA A 124 9.30 13.83 -9.47
N TRP A 125 10.52 14.32 -9.44
CA TRP A 125 11.58 13.78 -8.59
C TRP A 125 12.57 14.86 -8.20
N ASP A 126 12.65 15.13 -6.90
CA ASP A 126 13.63 16.04 -6.30
C ASP A 126 14.20 15.37 -5.03
N PRO A 127 15.47 14.93 -5.03
CA PRO A 127 16.07 14.26 -3.89
C PRO A 127 16.58 15.23 -2.81
N TYR A 128 16.59 16.54 -3.06
CA TYR A 128 17.16 17.53 -2.16
C TYR A 128 16.16 17.92 -1.07
N GLU A 129 16.66 18.15 0.15
CA GLU A 129 15.80 18.48 1.29
C GLU A 129 15.12 19.86 1.10
N PRO A 130 13.77 19.95 1.15
CA PRO A 130 12.79 18.88 1.38
C PRO A 130 12.48 18.05 0.12
N PRO A 131 12.58 16.70 0.17
CA PRO A 131 12.44 15.85 -1.00
C PRO A 131 11.01 15.86 -1.58
N LYS A 132 10.90 15.64 -2.88
CA LYS A 132 9.64 15.65 -3.61
C LYS A 132 9.53 14.48 -4.57
N ILE A 133 8.39 13.78 -4.55
CA ILE A 133 8.06 12.73 -5.50
C ILE A 133 6.64 12.95 -6.02
N GLY A 134 6.49 13.02 -7.34
CA GLY A 134 5.21 12.89 -8.04
C GLY A 134 5.12 11.51 -8.65
N ALA A 135 4.01 10.81 -8.46
CA ALA A 135 3.82 9.50 -9.06
C ALA A 135 2.34 9.17 -9.28
N ILE A 136 2.10 8.34 -10.29
CA ILE A 136 0.80 7.80 -10.66
C ILE A 136 0.96 6.29 -10.74
N MET A 137 -0.02 5.56 -10.21
CA MET A 137 -0.07 4.11 -10.18
C MET A 137 -1.46 3.66 -10.62
N GLN A 138 -1.51 2.61 -11.42
CA GLN A 138 -2.70 2.04 -12.00
C GLN A 138 -2.68 0.54 -11.79
N LEU A 139 -3.82 -0.01 -11.37
CA LEU A 139 -4.03 -1.44 -11.24
C LEU A 139 -4.82 -1.95 -12.43
N TYR A 140 -4.22 -2.88 -13.16
CA TYR A 140 -4.89 -3.71 -14.15
C TYR A 140 -5.18 -5.05 -13.50
N ALA A 141 -6.41 -5.55 -13.62
CA ALA A 141 -6.73 -6.88 -13.13
C ALA A 141 -7.58 -7.63 -14.13
N ARG A 142 -7.44 -8.96 -14.12
CA ARG A 142 -8.32 -9.82 -14.90
C ARG A 142 -9.66 -9.84 -14.19
N GLN A 143 -10.68 -9.27 -14.82
CA GLN A 143 -12.04 -9.44 -14.35
C GLN A 143 -12.42 -10.91 -14.57
N LEU A 144 -12.42 -11.72 -13.51
CA LEU A 144 -12.97 -13.06 -13.55
C LEU A 144 -14.45 -12.95 -13.97
N PRO A 145 -14.96 -13.77 -14.90
CA PRO A 145 -16.35 -13.72 -15.38
C PRO A 145 -17.45 -13.87 -14.30
N GLY A 146 -17.10 -14.05 -13.03
CA GLY A 146 -18.05 -14.17 -11.91
C GLY A 146 -18.26 -12.90 -11.08
N GLY A 147 -17.57 -11.79 -11.37
CA GLY A 147 -17.70 -10.51 -10.64
C GLY A 147 -18.55 -9.46 -11.35
N GLY A 148 -19.16 -9.82 -12.49
CA GLY A 148 -20.12 -8.97 -13.18
C GLY A 148 -21.48 -9.10 -12.50
N THR A 149 -22.10 -7.95 -12.23
CA THR A 149 -23.55 -7.77 -12.28
C THR A 149 -24.22 -8.94 -13.00
N ALA A 150 -25.03 -9.72 -12.28
CA ALA A 150 -25.86 -10.75 -12.88
C ALA A 150 -26.45 -10.17 -14.17
N LEU A 151 -26.07 -10.71 -15.32
CA LEU A 151 -26.65 -10.31 -16.59
C LEU A 151 -28.15 -10.55 -16.46
N ASP A 152 -28.90 -9.48 -16.25
CA ASP A 152 -30.34 -9.56 -16.06
C ASP A 152 -30.95 -9.88 -17.43
N SER A 153 -31.28 -11.15 -17.62
CA SER A 153 -31.88 -11.66 -18.85
C SER A 153 -33.15 -10.90 -19.22
N ARG A 154 -33.84 -10.32 -18.24
CA ARG A 154 -35.03 -9.48 -18.48
C ARG A 154 -34.69 -8.15 -19.15
N GLN A 155 -33.54 -7.53 -18.83
CA GLN A 155 -33.09 -6.30 -19.51
C GLN A 155 -32.62 -6.59 -20.94
N LEU A 156 -31.95 -7.72 -21.16
CA LEU A 156 -31.52 -8.16 -22.50
C LEU A 156 -32.72 -8.45 -23.41
N THR A 157 -33.82 -8.98 -22.86
CA THR A 157 -35.03 -9.30 -23.63
C THR A 157 -35.85 -8.05 -23.98
N LEU A 158 -35.71 -6.96 -23.22
CA LEU A 158 -36.42 -5.70 -23.44
C LEU A 158 -35.65 -4.70 -24.31
N ALA A 159 -34.35 -4.92 -24.55
CA ALA A 159 -33.54 -4.10 -25.43
C ALA A 159 -33.81 -4.45 -26.90
N GLY A 160 -34.69 -3.69 -27.57
CA GLY A 160 -35.01 -3.85 -29.00
C GLY A 160 -33.93 -3.33 -29.97
N THR A 161 -32.79 -2.91 -29.45
CA THR A 161 -31.57 -2.55 -30.19
C THR A 161 -30.43 -3.23 -29.47
N ASP A 162 -29.42 -3.73 -30.19
CA ASP A 162 -28.24 -4.37 -29.61
C ASP A 162 -27.67 -3.41 -28.53
N PRO A 163 -27.87 -3.70 -27.23
CA PRO A 163 -27.37 -2.79 -26.21
C PRO A 163 -25.86 -2.91 -26.34
N ALA A 164 -25.20 -1.85 -26.81
CA ALA A 164 -23.74 -1.79 -26.87
C ALA A 164 -23.23 -2.34 -25.55
N LEU A 165 -22.69 -3.58 -25.58
CA LEU A 165 -22.46 -4.40 -24.39
C LEU A 165 -21.82 -3.50 -23.33
N PRO A 166 -22.50 -3.23 -22.19
CA PRO A 166 -21.91 -2.49 -21.08
C PRO A 166 -20.76 -3.35 -20.55
N GLY A 167 -19.59 -3.14 -21.14
CA GLY A 167 -18.55 -4.15 -21.15
C GLY A 167 -17.48 -3.80 -22.15
N LEU A 168 -17.76 -3.85 -23.46
CA LEU A 168 -16.70 -3.76 -24.49
C LEU A 168 -15.87 -2.45 -24.41
N THR A 169 -16.45 -1.36 -23.90
CA THR A 169 -15.75 -0.10 -23.63
C THR A 169 -15.32 0.08 -22.17
N ALA A 170 -15.99 -0.60 -21.23
CA ALA A 170 -15.61 -0.63 -19.80
C ALA A 170 -14.35 -1.47 -19.55
N TYR A 171 -14.02 -2.38 -20.46
CA TYR A 171 -12.86 -3.27 -20.39
C TYR A 171 -11.56 -2.66 -20.93
N ARG A 172 -11.46 -1.33 -21.06
CA ARG A 172 -10.24 -0.65 -21.57
C ARG A 172 -9.52 0.26 -20.58
N GLN A 173 -9.94 0.28 -19.33
CA GLN A 173 -9.41 1.18 -18.30
C GLN A 173 -8.81 0.39 -17.13
N PRO A 174 -7.81 0.95 -16.41
CA PRO A 174 -7.37 0.37 -15.15
C PRO A 174 -8.54 0.30 -14.15
N ILE A 175 -8.58 -0.76 -13.34
CA ILE A 175 -9.67 -0.99 -12.38
C ILE A 175 -9.60 -0.03 -11.19
N ALA A 176 -8.40 0.37 -10.78
CA ALA A 176 -8.16 1.34 -9.74
C ALA A 176 -6.96 2.21 -10.13
N THR A 177 -6.99 3.47 -9.74
CA THR A 177 -5.89 4.41 -9.98
C THR A 177 -5.59 5.22 -8.73
N ALA A 178 -4.33 5.53 -8.52
CA ALA A 178 -3.85 6.40 -7.46
C ALA A 178 -2.82 7.37 -8.02
N SER A 179 -2.92 8.63 -7.65
CA SER A 179 -1.95 9.65 -8.01
C SER A 179 -1.66 10.55 -6.82
N GLY A 180 -0.48 11.15 -6.81
CA GLY A 180 -0.12 12.10 -5.78
C GLY A 180 1.16 12.86 -6.12
N HIS A 181 1.23 14.06 -5.57
CA HIS A 181 2.46 14.82 -5.45
C HIS A 181 2.79 14.95 -3.96
N PHE A 182 3.93 14.39 -3.58
CA PHE A 182 4.40 14.29 -2.21
C PHE A 182 5.58 15.22 -2.05
N ASP A 183 5.31 16.43 -1.58
CA ASP A 183 6.31 17.43 -1.25
C ASP A 183 6.52 17.43 0.27
N ALA A 184 7.73 17.12 0.73
CA ALA A 184 8.05 17.10 2.15
C ALA A 184 8.05 18.50 2.80
N ALA A 185 7.98 19.59 2.03
CA ALA A 185 7.73 20.92 2.59
C ALA A 185 6.29 21.09 3.09
N ASN A 186 5.35 20.27 2.61
CA ASN A 186 3.94 20.36 2.97
C ASN A 186 3.69 19.72 4.35
N GLY A 187 3.12 20.50 5.28
CA GLY A 187 2.79 20.03 6.63
C GLY A 187 1.90 18.79 6.68
N ALA A 188 0.99 18.61 5.73
CA ALA A 188 0.15 17.42 5.66
C ALA A 188 0.93 16.16 5.22
N VAL A 189 1.93 16.33 4.34
CA VAL A 189 2.83 15.24 3.93
C VAL A 189 3.76 14.88 5.09
N LEU A 190 4.31 15.88 5.78
CA LEU A 190 5.13 15.69 6.98
C LEU A 190 4.37 14.94 8.08
N GLN A 191 3.12 15.31 8.37
CA GLN A 191 2.31 14.63 9.37
C GLN A 191 2.11 13.14 9.00
N ARG A 192 1.83 12.84 7.72
CA ARG A 192 1.71 11.46 7.24
C ARG A 192 3.04 10.71 7.32
N LEU A 193 4.14 11.34 6.97
CA LEU A 193 5.48 10.77 7.09
C LEU A 193 5.84 10.46 8.54
N THR A 194 5.59 11.40 9.46
CA THR A 194 5.81 11.17 10.90
C THR A 194 4.97 10.01 11.41
N ASN A 195 3.71 9.89 10.96
CA ASN A 195 2.86 8.75 11.32
C ASN A 195 3.35 7.44 10.70
N TYR A 196 3.85 7.46 9.46
CA TYR A 196 4.42 6.29 8.79
C TYR A 196 5.67 5.78 9.50
N ALA A 197 6.54 6.70 9.94
CA ALA A 197 7.81 6.39 10.60
C ALA A 197 7.63 5.79 12.00
N ARG A 198 6.46 5.97 12.65
CA ARG A 198 6.17 5.33 13.95
C ARG A 198 6.20 3.80 13.80
N GLY A 199 6.99 3.14 14.64
CA GLY A 199 7.20 1.69 14.58
C GLY A 199 8.12 1.20 13.46
N ARG A 200 8.64 2.09 12.61
CA ARG A 200 9.57 1.77 11.50
C ARG A 200 10.95 2.41 11.66
N ALA A 201 11.02 3.59 12.27
CA ALA A 201 12.29 4.24 12.58
C ALA A 201 12.89 3.66 13.88
N PRO A 202 14.20 3.39 13.94
CA PRO A 202 14.86 3.03 15.19
C PRO A 202 14.76 4.21 16.16
N ASP A 203 14.14 4.02 17.33
CA ASP A 203 13.98 5.12 18.30
C ASP A 203 15.32 5.58 18.91
N ASP A 204 16.42 4.87 18.64
CA ASP A 204 17.77 5.20 19.13
C ASP A 204 18.58 6.11 18.17
N SER A 205 17.97 6.51 17.04
CA SER A 205 18.65 7.41 16.10
C SER A 205 18.37 8.88 16.41
N ALA A 206 19.42 9.71 16.48
CA ALA A 206 19.29 11.16 16.73
C ALA A 206 18.41 11.89 15.70
N ALA A 207 18.30 11.35 14.49
CA ALA A 207 17.44 11.87 13.43
C ALA A 207 15.99 11.37 13.51
N GLY A 208 15.73 10.19 14.10
CA GLY A 208 14.40 9.57 14.15
C GLY A 208 13.72 9.53 12.77
N TRP A 209 12.50 10.07 12.69
CA TRP A 209 11.74 10.18 11.44
C TRP A 209 12.36 11.15 10.42
N ARG A 210 13.21 12.10 10.83
CA ARG A 210 13.85 13.06 9.90
C ARG A 210 14.83 12.39 8.94
N ARG A 211 15.27 11.17 9.23
CA ARG A 211 16.09 10.36 8.30
C ARG A 211 15.42 10.18 6.93
N TYR A 212 14.08 10.12 6.91
CA TYR A 212 13.30 10.06 5.67
C TYR A 212 13.37 11.34 4.84
N LEU A 213 13.75 12.49 5.41
CA LEU A 213 13.94 13.74 4.67
C LEU A 213 15.31 13.82 4.01
N ILE A 214 16.30 13.13 4.58
CA ILE A 214 17.69 13.17 4.13
C ILE A 214 17.96 12.06 3.11
N ASN A 215 17.31 10.90 3.25
CA ASN A 215 17.50 9.75 2.39
C ASN A 215 16.29 9.56 1.45
N MET A 216 16.52 9.85 0.17
CA MET A 216 15.49 9.74 -0.87
C MET A 216 14.95 8.33 -1.06
N ASP A 217 15.75 7.30 -0.78
CA ASP A 217 15.31 5.90 -0.86
C ASP A 217 14.25 5.60 0.21
N LEU A 218 14.49 6.05 1.45
CA LEU A 218 13.51 5.95 2.53
C LEU A 218 12.28 6.80 2.25
N TYR A 219 12.47 7.99 1.67
CA TYR A 219 11.33 8.81 1.24
C TYR A 219 10.49 8.11 0.16
N SER A 220 11.13 7.41 -0.77
CA SER A 220 10.47 6.60 -1.81
C SER A 220 9.66 5.45 -1.23
N GLU A 221 10.16 4.81 -0.15
CA GLU A 221 9.42 3.79 0.60
C GLU A 221 8.12 4.37 1.20
N PHE A 222 8.20 5.54 1.84
CA PHE A 222 7.04 6.25 2.36
C PHE A 222 6.04 6.63 1.25
N VAL A 223 6.52 7.15 0.13
CA VAL A 223 5.66 7.54 -0.99
C VAL A 223 4.98 6.32 -1.60
N SER A 224 5.70 5.20 -1.74
CA SER A 224 5.14 3.92 -2.19
C SER A 224 4.02 3.45 -1.26
N HIS A 225 4.20 3.59 0.05
CA HIS A 225 3.18 3.28 1.05
C HIS A 225 1.92 4.14 0.90
N GLU A 226 2.08 5.46 0.70
CA GLU A 226 0.94 6.37 0.51
C GLU A 226 0.21 6.15 -0.82
N LEU A 227 0.92 5.81 -1.89
CA LEU A 227 0.29 5.44 -3.16
C LEU A 227 -0.51 4.14 -3.02
N MET A 228 0.07 3.13 -2.36
CA MET A 228 -0.60 1.86 -2.10
C MET A 228 -1.86 2.07 -1.27
N ARG A 229 -1.80 2.91 -0.23
CA ARG A 229 -2.96 3.30 0.59
C ARG A 229 -4.10 3.87 -0.25
N ARG A 230 -3.78 4.81 -1.13
CA ARG A 230 -4.77 5.47 -2.02
C ARG A 230 -5.36 4.49 -3.02
N LEU A 231 -4.52 3.61 -3.58
CA LEU A 231 -4.95 2.61 -4.54
C LEU A 231 -5.88 1.57 -3.89
N PHE A 232 -5.55 1.08 -2.70
CA PHE A 232 -6.46 0.19 -1.97
C PHE A 232 -7.76 0.89 -1.59
N ALA A 233 -7.73 2.17 -1.19
CA ALA A 233 -8.96 2.92 -0.93
C ALA A 233 -9.86 2.99 -2.17
N ALA A 234 -9.29 3.31 -3.34
CA ALA A 234 -10.01 3.32 -4.61
C ALA A 234 -10.59 1.93 -4.97
N GLU A 235 -9.82 0.87 -4.72
CA GLU A 235 -10.28 -0.50 -4.97
C GLU A 235 -11.38 -0.95 -3.99
N TRP A 236 -11.28 -0.56 -2.71
CA TRP A 236 -12.34 -0.78 -1.72
C TRP A 236 -13.63 -0.08 -2.15
N GLU A 237 -13.56 1.19 -2.54
CA GLU A 237 -14.72 1.94 -3.04
C GLU A 237 -15.34 1.25 -4.26
N ARG A 238 -14.53 0.80 -5.22
CA ARG A 238 -15.02 0.08 -6.41
C ARG A 238 -15.77 -1.19 -6.06
N LEU A 239 -15.23 -2.00 -5.14
CA LEU A 239 -15.85 -3.27 -4.73
C LEU A 239 -17.16 -3.05 -3.96
N HIS A 240 -17.29 -1.93 -3.24
CA HIS A 240 -18.47 -1.63 -2.42
C HIS A 240 -19.50 -0.74 -3.11
N ALA A 241 -19.11 -0.03 -4.17
CA ALA A 241 -20.02 0.82 -4.96
C ALA A 241 -21.18 0.04 -5.61
N GLY A 242 -21.05 -1.29 -5.75
CA GLY A 242 -22.12 -2.18 -6.21
C GLY A 242 -23.09 -2.68 -5.13
N VAL A 243 -22.78 -2.48 -3.84
CA VAL A 243 -23.61 -2.92 -2.71
C VAL A 243 -24.53 -1.76 -2.32
N LYS A 244 -25.69 -1.66 -2.98
CA LYS A 244 -26.75 -0.76 -2.53
C LYS A 244 -27.21 -1.28 -1.15
N PRO A 245 -27.22 -0.47 -0.07
CA PRO A 245 -27.77 -0.92 1.20
C PRO A 245 -29.23 -1.30 0.94
N GLU A 246 -29.58 -2.55 1.25
CA GLU A 246 -30.95 -3.02 1.27
C GLU A 246 -31.74 -2.05 2.14
N SER A 247 -32.55 -1.21 1.49
CA SER A 247 -33.43 -0.27 2.16
C SER A 247 -34.25 -1.10 3.14
N ALA A 248 -34.07 -0.82 4.43
CA ALA A 248 -34.80 -1.42 5.52
C ALA A 248 -36.27 -1.56 5.13
N ASN A 249 -36.66 -2.81 4.81
CA ASN A 249 -38.05 -3.20 4.71
C ASN A 249 -38.58 -3.21 6.13
N THR A 250 -38.91 -2.02 6.63
CA THR A 250 -39.75 -1.85 7.81
C THR A 250 -41.14 -2.32 7.39
N GLY A 251 -41.31 -3.65 7.36
CA GLY A 251 -42.61 -4.28 7.37
C GLY A 251 -43.34 -3.76 8.58
N SER A 252 -44.26 -2.82 8.36
CA SER A 252 -45.29 -2.48 9.32
C SER A 252 -46.27 -3.64 9.39
N ASP A 253 -45.84 -4.74 9.98
CA ASP A 253 -46.70 -5.82 10.41
C ASP A 253 -46.94 -5.60 11.90
N ARG A 254 -47.99 -4.83 12.21
CA ARG A 254 -48.56 -4.77 13.56
C ARG A 254 -49.82 -5.62 13.56
N PRO A 255 -49.86 -6.71 14.33
CA PRO A 255 -51.13 -7.33 14.69
C PRO A 255 -51.81 -6.54 15.81
N ASN A 256 -53.15 -6.53 15.72
CA ASN A 256 -54.19 -5.99 16.62
C ASN A 256 -54.61 -4.54 16.39
#